data_AF-A0A0F9EKR7-F1
#
_entry.id   AF-A0A0F9EKR7-F1
#
_cell.length_a   1.000
_cell.length_b   1.000
_cell.length_c   1.000
_cell.angle_alpha   90.00
_cell.angle_beta   90.00
_cell.angle_gamma   90.00
#
_symmetry.space_group_name_H-M   'P 1'
#
loop_
_entity.id
_entity.type
_entity.pdbx_description
1 polymer ?
#
loop_
_entity_poly.entity_id
_entity_poly.type
_entity_poly.pdbx_seq_one_letter_code
_entity_poly.pdbx_strand_id
1 'polypeptide(L)'
;MAINVHAHLSKDVSVDERVEHYRHPEITHTVLFGDWDMVSEAMSKYPDFIVGFGQIRYPTPPTADTIRQFVDRGFRGVKIIGIRRPYDDPELFGMYEAIVEHGLPVVFHTGFLSISSGIGADGAFESMLFMRPGRLDTLARAFPEMVMIGAHLGAPWCQEACSVMWKHQNVYFDMSGGTVKLMSLAQLRQLFSQGAGSGFLRDEGDQLNGPMIGKLVFGTDNPAPPSMLEWYHNFCDKLGVDEQTTHRIMTGNAATILGLTDAVDASAANILNAINIGVNPILGSNADTLFLGLTDHHLTLTGDEAAAVTFIGADDAGAADTVF
;
A
#
# COMPACT_ATOMS: atom_id res chain seq x y z
N MET A 1 3.71 4.36 -16.16
CA MET A 1 2.63 3.39 -15.85
C MET A 1 2.25 3.52 -14.39
N ALA A 2 0.98 3.28 -14.08
CA ALA A 2 0.39 3.38 -12.76
C ALA A 2 -0.78 2.39 -12.58
N ILE A 3 -1.09 2.07 -11.33
CA ILE A 3 -2.28 1.32 -10.92
C ILE A 3 -3.11 2.21 -10.01
N ASN A 4 -4.34 2.49 -10.40
CA ASN A 4 -5.25 3.34 -9.65
C ASN A 4 -5.93 2.53 -8.55
N VAL A 5 -5.55 2.69 -7.28
CA VAL A 5 -6.15 1.93 -6.18
C VAL A 5 -7.45 2.53 -5.63
N HIS A 6 -7.89 3.67 -6.18
CA HIS A 6 -9.01 4.42 -5.62
C HIS A 6 -9.86 5.06 -6.73
N ALA A 7 -10.93 4.38 -7.11
CA ALA A 7 -11.94 4.90 -8.02
C ALA A 7 -13.35 4.52 -7.56
N HIS A 8 -14.31 5.43 -7.77
CA HIS A 8 -15.71 5.23 -7.39
C HIS A 8 -16.60 5.05 -8.61
N LEU A 9 -17.57 4.16 -8.49
CA LEU A 9 -18.68 4.02 -9.41
C LEU A 9 -19.95 4.59 -8.77
N SER A 10 -20.51 5.62 -9.40
CA SER A 10 -21.81 6.20 -9.01
C SER A 10 -22.96 5.49 -9.73
N LYS A 11 -24.12 5.42 -9.08
CA LYS A 11 -25.35 4.87 -9.66
C LYS A 11 -25.92 5.72 -10.80
N ASP A 12 -25.54 7.00 -10.87
CA ASP A 12 -26.07 7.95 -11.85
C ASP A 12 -25.37 7.87 -13.22
N VAL A 13 -24.36 7.01 -13.35
CA VAL A 13 -23.51 6.89 -14.54
C VAL A 13 -23.41 5.42 -14.93
N SER A 14 -23.41 5.12 -16.23
CA SER A 14 -23.26 3.74 -16.70
C SER A 14 -21.88 3.15 -16.37
N VAL A 15 -21.78 1.82 -16.30
CA VAL A 15 -20.50 1.11 -16.12
C VAL A 15 -19.50 1.51 -17.20
N ASP A 16 -19.91 1.51 -18.47
CA ASP A 16 -19.03 1.78 -19.60
C ASP A 16 -18.50 3.22 -19.57
N GLU A 17 -19.38 4.20 -19.31
CA GLU A 17 -18.99 5.62 -19.17
C GLU A 17 -18.04 5.82 -17.98
N ARG A 18 -18.30 5.14 -16.86
CA ARG A 18 -17.43 5.23 -15.68
C ARG A 18 -16.07 4.61 -15.92
N VAL A 19 -15.99 3.47 -16.60
CA VAL A 19 -14.72 2.82 -16.93
C VAL A 19 -13.92 3.69 -17.90
N GLU A 20 -14.56 4.25 -18.92
CA GLU A 20 -13.92 5.16 -19.88
C GLU A 20 -13.34 6.40 -19.20
N HIS A 21 -14.05 6.98 -18.23
CA HIS A 21 -13.55 8.11 -17.42
C HIS A 21 -12.22 7.82 -16.73
N TYR A 22 -11.96 6.57 -16.36
CA TYR A 22 -10.71 6.14 -15.72
C TYR A 22 -9.67 5.57 -16.69
N ARG A 23 -10.00 5.42 -17.98
CA ARG A 23 -9.02 4.97 -18.97
C ARG A 23 -7.97 6.05 -19.21
N HIS A 24 -6.72 5.63 -19.23
CA HIS A 24 -5.60 6.47 -19.62
C HIS A 24 -4.45 5.57 -20.07
N PRO A 25 -3.63 5.95 -21.07
CA PRO A 25 -2.51 5.13 -21.54
C PRO A 25 -1.49 4.75 -20.46
N GLU A 26 -1.43 5.53 -19.38
CA GLU A 26 -0.53 5.27 -18.26
C GLU A 26 -1.17 4.45 -17.13
N ILE A 27 -2.48 4.17 -17.17
CA ILE A 27 -3.18 3.39 -16.14
C ILE A 27 -3.37 1.97 -16.66
N THR A 28 -2.78 1.01 -15.96
CA THR A 28 -2.87 -0.41 -16.33
C THR A 28 -4.09 -1.08 -15.72
N HIS A 29 -4.40 -0.76 -14.46
CA HIS A 29 -5.52 -1.31 -13.72
C HIS A 29 -6.16 -0.23 -12.85
N THR A 30 -7.45 -0.38 -12.59
CA THR A 30 -8.22 0.47 -11.68
C THR A 30 -9.00 -0.39 -10.69
N VAL A 31 -8.76 -0.14 -9.41
CA VAL A 31 -9.57 -0.65 -8.31
C VAL A 31 -10.86 0.16 -8.26
N LEU A 32 -11.99 -0.52 -8.50
CA LEU A 32 -13.30 0.10 -8.58
C LEU A 32 -14.20 -0.40 -7.46
N PHE A 33 -14.88 0.52 -6.79
CA PHE A 33 -15.89 0.21 -5.79
C PHE A 33 -17.13 1.10 -5.95
N GLY A 34 -18.27 0.59 -5.50
CA GLY A 34 -19.58 1.21 -5.69
C GLY A 34 -20.68 0.21 -5.39
N ASP A 35 -21.78 0.29 -6.15
CA ASP A 35 -22.83 -0.73 -6.12
C ASP A 35 -22.28 -2.09 -6.56
N TRP A 36 -22.59 -3.15 -5.81
CA TRP A 36 -21.94 -4.46 -5.99
C TRP A 36 -22.26 -5.09 -7.34
N ASP A 37 -23.49 -4.93 -7.84
CA ASP A 37 -23.89 -5.53 -9.11
C ASP A 37 -23.22 -4.79 -10.27
N MET A 38 -23.14 -3.46 -10.19
CA MET A 38 -22.44 -2.64 -11.20
C MET A 38 -20.92 -2.91 -11.20
N VAL A 39 -20.30 -3.11 -10.03
CA VAL A 39 -18.88 -3.49 -9.94
C VAL A 39 -18.66 -4.89 -10.53
N SER A 40 -19.55 -5.84 -10.25
CA SER A 40 -19.49 -7.19 -10.84
C SER A 40 -19.66 -7.16 -12.36
N GLU A 41 -20.57 -6.31 -12.88
CA GLU A 41 -20.70 -6.05 -14.31
C GLU A 41 -19.41 -5.48 -14.90
N ALA A 42 -18.80 -4.48 -14.24
CA ALA A 42 -17.55 -3.87 -14.69
C ALA A 42 -16.39 -4.87 -14.75
N MET A 43 -16.26 -5.73 -13.75
CA MET A 43 -15.27 -6.81 -13.73
C MET A 43 -15.48 -7.80 -14.88
N SER A 44 -16.73 -8.16 -15.17
CA SER A 44 -17.08 -9.08 -16.25
C SER A 44 -16.80 -8.49 -17.64
N LYS A 45 -17.12 -7.21 -17.84
CA LYS A 45 -16.93 -6.51 -19.13
C LYS A 45 -15.47 -6.11 -19.38
N TYR A 46 -14.72 -5.79 -18.33
CA TYR A 46 -13.37 -5.23 -18.43
C TYR A 46 -12.36 -5.94 -17.50
N PRO A 47 -12.21 -7.26 -17.59
CA PRO A 47 -11.43 -8.05 -16.63
C PRO A 47 -9.93 -7.70 -16.64
N ASP A 48 -9.38 -7.23 -17.76
CA ASP A 48 -7.97 -6.86 -17.91
C ASP A 48 -7.66 -5.45 -17.35
N PHE A 49 -8.67 -4.74 -16.85
CA PHE A 49 -8.52 -3.35 -16.39
C PHE A 49 -9.15 -3.11 -15.01
N ILE A 50 -10.27 -3.76 -14.71
CA ILE A 50 -11.04 -3.51 -13.48
C ILE A 50 -10.78 -4.58 -12.44
N VAL A 51 -10.35 -4.11 -11.26
CA VAL A 51 -10.24 -4.91 -10.04
C VAL A 51 -11.35 -4.48 -9.09
N GLY A 52 -12.40 -5.28 -8.94
CA GLY A 52 -13.54 -4.90 -8.11
C GLY A 52 -13.30 -5.12 -6.62
N PHE A 53 -13.64 -4.12 -5.82
CA PHE A 53 -13.64 -4.19 -4.35
C PHE A 53 -15.08 -4.12 -3.82
N GLY A 54 -15.40 -4.98 -2.86
CA GLY A 54 -16.68 -4.96 -2.18
C GLY A 54 -16.81 -3.76 -1.24
N GLN A 55 -17.82 -2.92 -1.44
CA GLN A 55 -18.01 -1.73 -0.63
C GLN A 55 -18.91 -2.00 0.58
N ILE A 56 -18.39 -1.74 1.77
CA ILE A 56 -19.16 -1.64 3.01
C ILE A 56 -19.39 -0.16 3.31
N ARG A 57 -20.64 0.24 3.13
CA ARG A 57 -21.18 1.55 3.49
C ARG A 57 -22.56 1.35 4.09
N TYR A 58 -22.90 2.10 5.15
CA TYR A 58 -24.25 2.05 5.71
C TYR A 58 -25.31 2.19 4.59
N PRO A 59 -26.36 1.34 4.56
CA PRO A 59 -26.80 0.39 5.59
C PRO A 59 -26.22 -1.03 5.48
N THR A 60 -25.22 -1.28 4.64
CA THR A 60 -24.59 -2.60 4.51
C THR A 60 -24.08 -3.09 5.87
N PRO A 61 -24.49 -4.29 6.33
CA PRO A 61 -24.00 -4.87 7.58
C PRO A 61 -22.49 -5.15 7.50
N PRO A 62 -21.66 -4.66 8.43
CA PRO A 62 -20.23 -4.96 8.48
C PRO A 62 -19.99 -6.30 9.19
N THR A 63 -20.19 -7.42 8.49
CA THR A 63 -20.15 -8.78 9.08
C THR A 63 -19.27 -9.73 8.29
N ALA A 64 -18.88 -10.85 8.90
CA ALA A 64 -18.17 -11.93 8.21
C ALA A 64 -18.98 -12.51 7.02
N ASP A 65 -20.32 -12.59 7.11
CA ASP A 65 -21.18 -13.01 5.98
C ASP A 65 -21.12 -12.04 4.80
N THR A 66 -21.00 -10.74 5.07
CA THR A 66 -20.79 -9.73 4.02
C THR A 66 -19.46 -9.96 3.30
N ILE A 67 -18.41 -10.34 4.03
CA ILE A 67 -17.10 -10.65 3.43
C ILE A 67 -17.18 -11.92 2.57
N ARG A 68 -17.84 -12.98 3.04
CA ARG A 68 -18.08 -14.19 2.23
C ARG A 68 -18.80 -13.88 0.93
N GLN A 69 -19.82 -13.02 0.98
CA GLN A 69 -20.54 -12.55 -0.21
C GLN A 69 -19.66 -11.78 -1.20
N PHE A 70 -18.60 -11.11 -0.75
CA PHE A 70 -17.61 -10.47 -1.60
C PHE A 70 -16.73 -11.49 -2.30
N VAL A 71 -16.26 -12.49 -1.55
CA VAL A 71 -15.47 -13.60 -2.10
C VAL A 71 -16.27 -14.36 -3.16
N ASP A 72 -17.53 -14.68 -2.89
CA ASP A 72 -18.42 -15.38 -3.83
C ASP A 72 -18.66 -14.60 -5.13
N ARG A 73 -18.57 -13.26 -5.08
CA ARG A 73 -18.68 -12.37 -6.25
C ARG A 73 -17.35 -12.18 -6.99
N GLY A 74 -16.25 -12.71 -6.46
CA GLY A 74 -14.91 -12.55 -7.01
C GLY A 74 -14.26 -11.21 -6.71
N PHE A 75 -14.78 -10.43 -5.76
CA PHE A 75 -14.14 -9.17 -5.35
C PHE A 75 -12.77 -9.46 -4.73
N ARG A 76 -11.80 -8.62 -5.08
CA ARG A 76 -10.38 -8.80 -4.74
C ARG A 76 -9.91 -7.96 -3.56
N GLY A 77 -10.85 -7.32 -2.86
CA GLY A 77 -10.59 -6.52 -1.67
C GLY A 77 -11.86 -5.84 -1.16
N VAL A 78 -11.71 -5.01 -0.13
CA VAL A 78 -12.81 -4.36 0.58
C VAL A 78 -12.62 -2.85 0.60
N LYS A 79 -13.68 -2.08 0.34
CA LYS A 79 -13.73 -0.64 0.62
C LYS A 79 -14.64 -0.42 1.83
N ILE A 80 -14.14 0.26 2.86
CA ILE A 80 -14.96 0.65 4.01
C ILE A 80 -15.08 2.17 4.05
N ILE A 81 -16.33 2.67 4.09
CA ILE A 81 -16.62 4.10 4.05
C ILE A 81 -18.01 4.38 4.63
N GLY A 82 -18.17 5.46 5.40
CA GLY A 82 -19.48 5.88 5.89
C GLY A 82 -20.16 4.84 6.78
N ILE A 83 -19.36 4.11 7.59
CA ILE A 83 -19.89 3.26 8.65
C ILE A 83 -20.20 4.12 9.88
N ARG A 84 -21.16 3.67 10.70
CA ARG A 84 -21.66 4.41 11.87
C ARG A 84 -21.00 4.00 13.18
N ARG A 85 -19.79 3.47 13.09
CA ARG A 85 -18.98 3.00 14.21
C ARG A 85 -17.52 3.33 13.95
N PRO A 86 -16.73 3.58 15.00
CA PRO A 86 -15.27 3.63 14.89
C PRO A 86 -14.71 2.39 14.18
N TYR A 87 -13.70 2.56 13.32
CA TYR A 87 -13.03 1.42 12.67
C TYR A 87 -12.44 0.41 13.66
N ASP A 88 -12.06 0.84 14.85
CA ASP A 88 -11.52 0.00 15.92
C ASP A 88 -12.58 -0.38 16.98
N ASP A 89 -13.87 -0.27 16.66
CA ASP A 89 -14.94 -0.84 17.49
C ASP A 89 -14.80 -2.38 17.51
N PRO A 90 -14.65 -3.02 18.69
CA PRO A 90 -14.50 -4.48 18.80
C PRO A 90 -15.63 -5.28 18.13
N GLU A 91 -16.83 -4.70 18.00
CA GLU A 91 -17.95 -5.34 17.27
C GLU A 91 -17.64 -5.57 15.78
N LEU A 92 -16.67 -4.85 15.21
CA LEU A 92 -16.23 -5.02 13.82
C LEU A 92 -15.14 -6.11 13.67
N PHE A 93 -14.58 -6.63 14.76
CA PHE A 93 -13.42 -7.53 14.69
C PHE A 93 -13.72 -8.83 13.96
N GLY A 94 -14.92 -9.41 14.15
CA GLY A 94 -15.32 -10.60 13.39
C GLY A 94 -15.38 -10.38 11.87
N MET A 95 -15.63 -9.15 11.40
CA MET A 95 -15.52 -8.81 9.99
C MET A 95 -14.05 -8.73 9.55
N TYR A 96 -13.17 -8.12 10.37
CA TYR A 96 -11.74 -8.05 10.05
C TYR A 96 -11.07 -9.43 10.07
N GLU A 97 -11.45 -10.31 10.98
CA GLU A 97 -11.00 -11.71 10.99
C GLU A 97 -11.34 -12.42 9.68
N ALA A 98 -12.56 -12.25 9.16
CA ALA A 98 -12.95 -12.81 7.86
C ALA A 98 -12.18 -12.17 6.69
N ILE A 99 -11.87 -10.88 6.74
CA ILE A 99 -11.02 -10.21 5.74
C ILE A 99 -9.62 -10.82 5.72
N VAL A 100 -9.02 -11.05 6.90
CA VAL A 100 -7.70 -11.68 7.05
C VAL A 100 -7.72 -13.11 6.56
N GLU A 101 -8.74 -13.90 6.94
CA GLU A 101 -8.90 -15.30 6.51
C GLU A 101 -8.87 -15.45 4.98
N HIS A 102 -9.46 -14.49 4.26
CA HIS A 102 -9.51 -14.48 2.80
C HIS A 102 -8.37 -13.68 2.14
N GLY A 103 -7.43 -13.12 2.91
CA GLY A 103 -6.29 -12.35 2.38
C GLY A 103 -6.71 -11.10 1.58
N LEU A 104 -7.84 -10.48 1.93
CA LEU A 104 -8.38 -9.34 1.19
C LEU A 104 -7.74 -8.02 1.67
N PRO A 105 -7.11 -7.22 0.79
CA PRO A 105 -6.68 -5.87 1.15
C PRO A 105 -7.88 -4.94 1.34
N VAL A 106 -7.71 -3.93 2.21
CA VAL A 106 -8.78 -3.00 2.57
C VAL A 106 -8.42 -1.56 2.26
N VAL A 107 -9.26 -0.88 1.49
CA VAL A 107 -9.24 0.58 1.37
C VAL A 107 -10.15 1.17 2.43
N PHE A 108 -9.59 1.88 3.40
CA PHE A 108 -10.33 2.63 4.40
C PHE A 108 -10.49 4.08 3.94
N HIS A 109 -11.72 4.57 3.90
CA HIS A 109 -11.91 6.02 3.85
C HIS A 109 -11.33 6.63 5.12
N THR A 110 -10.54 7.70 5.03
CA THR A 110 -10.08 8.40 6.23
C THR A 110 -10.34 9.89 6.13
N GLY A 111 -10.77 10.49 7.24
CA GLY A 111 -11.07 11.91 7.31
C GLY A 111 -12.50 12.28 6.87
N PHE A 112 -12.61 13.42 6.17
CA PHE A 112 -13.91 14.00 5.81
C PHE A 112 -14.72 13.13 4.85
N LEU A 113 -16.01 13.02 5.14
CA LEU A 113 -17.00 12.57 4.16
C LEU A 113 -17.55 13.77 3.40
N SER A 114 -17.92 13.56 2.12
CA SER A 114 -18.63 14.59 1.39
C SER A 114 -20.00 14.85 2.03
N ILE A 115 -20.33 16.12 2.25
CA ILE A 115 -21.66 16.53 2.72
C ILE A 115 -22.72 16.23 1.65
N SER A 116 -22.33 16.18 0.36
CA SER A 116 -23.24 15.93 -0.75
C SER A 116 -23.65 14.47 -0.94
N SER A 117 -23.05 13.50 -0.25
CA SER A 117 -23.33 12.07 -0.45
C SER A 117 -24.56 11.54 0.30
N GLY A 118 -25.50 12.41 0.68
CA GLY A 118 -26.71 12.02 1.44
C GLY A 118 -26.43 11.59 2.88
N ILE A 119 -25.22 11.86 3.37
CA ILE A 119 -24.72 11.47 4.69
C ILE A 119 -25.42 12.29 5.77
N GLY A 120 -26.04 11.59 6.73
CA GLY A 120 -26.86 12.19 7.78
C GLY A 120 -28.27 12.61 7.34
N ALA A 121 -28.67 12.35 6.09
CA ALA A 121 -30.02 12.70 5.60
C ALA A 121 -31.15 11.91 6.31
N ASP A 122 -30.83 10.76 6.92
CA ASP A 122 -31.73 9.96 7.74
C ASP A 122 -31.67 10.29 9.25
N GLY A 123 -30.97 11.37 9.63
CA GLY A 123 -30.86 11.84 11.01
C GLY A 123 -29.91 11.01 11.90
N ALA A 124 -29.20 10.04 11.34
CA ALA A 124 -28.28 9.20 12.10
C ALA A 124 -26.89 9.83 12.28
N PHE A 125 -26.25 9.49 13.40
CA PHE A 125 -24.94 10.02 13.76
C PHE A 125 -23.84 9.37 12.92
N GLU A 126 -23.26 10.16 12.02
CA GLU A 126 -22.03 9.85 11.29
C GLU A 126 -20.98 10.88 11.66
N SER A 127 -19.75 10.41 11.92
CA SER A 127 -18.66 11.29 12.34
C SER A 127 -17.38 10.92 11.61
N MET A 128 -16.67 11.91 11.09
CA MET A 128 -15.30 11.71 10.58
C MET A 128 -14.36 11.11 11.64
N LEU A 129 -14.67 11.28 12.94
CA LEU A 129 -13.91 10.68 14.04
C LEU A 129 -13.97 9.15 14.03
N PHE A 130 -14.98 8.54 13.41
CA PHE A 130 -15.06 7.10 13.22
C PHE A 130 -14.02 6.59 12.22
N MET A 131 -13.58 7.47 11.32
CA MET A 131 -12.65 7.18 10.23
C MET A 131 -11.35 7.97 10.38
N ARG A 132 -10.97 8.27 11.62
CA ARG A 132 -9.72 8.93 11.95
C ARG A 132 -8.55 7.97 11.65
N PRO A 133 -7.48 8.39 10.96
CA PRO A 133 -6.40 7.49 10.53
C PRO A 133 -5.68 6.79 11.68
N GLY A 134 -5.61 7.36 12.88
CA GLY A 134 -5.01 6.71 14.06
C GLY A 134 -5.74 5.46 14.52
N ARG A 135 -7.01 5.25 14.12
CA ARG A 135 -7.69 3.98 14.36
C ARG A 135 -7.08 2.83 13.57
N LEU A 136 -6.40 3.12 12.46
CA LEU A 136 -5.63 2.13 11.73
C LEU A 136 -4.39 1.66 12.50
N ASP A 137 -3.88 2.41 13.49
CA ASP A 137 -2.83 1.92 14.41
C ASP A 137 -3.35 0.75 15.24
N THR A 138 -4.55 0.91 15.83
CA THR A 138 -5.20 -0.15 16.60
C THR A 138 -5.43 -1.39 15.73
N LEU A 139 -5.96 -1.20 14.52
CA LEU A 139 -6.20 -2.32 13.59
C LEU A 139 -4.90 -2.98 13.12
N ALA A 140 -3.85 -2.22 12.83
CA ALA A 140 -2.55 -2.78 12.43
C ALA A 140 -1.92 -3.65 13.52
N ARG A 141 -2.13 -3.29 14.79
CA ARG A 141 -1.67 -4.08 15.95
C ARG A 141 -2.51 -5.34 16.16
N ALA A 142 -3.82 -5.23 15.95
CA ALA A 142 -4.75 -6.34 16.15
C ALA A 142 -4.69 -7.35 14.99
N PHE A 143 -4.44 -6.87 13.77
CA PHE A 143 -4.44 -7.64 12.53
C PHE A 143 -3.19 -7.29 11.69
N PRO A 144 -1.99 -7.68 12.13
CA PRO A 144 -0.74 -7.36 11.42
C PRO A 144 -0.67 -7.94 10.00
N GLU A 145 -1.48 -8.95 9.68
CA GLU A 145 -1.60 -9.58 8.37
C GLU A 145 -2.52 -8.79 7.41
N MET A 146 -3.41 -7.94 7.92
CA MET A 146 -4.36 -7.21 7.09
C MET A 146 -3.65 -6.05 6.38
N VAL A 147 -3.62 -6.09 5.04
CA VAL A 147 -3.10 -4.98 4.24
C VAL A 147 -4.14 -3.85 4.18
N MET A 148 -3.74 -2.65 4.58
CA MET A 148 -4.63 -1.50 4.69
C MET A 148 -4.12 -0.34 3.87
N ILE A 149 -5.02 0.30 3.11
CA ILE A 149 -4.79 1.54 2.39
C ILE A 149 -5.72 2.60 2.98
N GLY A 150 -5.17 3.60 3.66
CA GLY A 150 -5.93 4.76 4.08
C GLY A 150 -6.08 5.76 2.94
N ALA A 151 -7.29 6.22 2.69
CA ALA A 151 -7.55 7.18 1.64
C ALA A 151 -7.22 8.63 2.04
N HIS A 152 -6.81 9.45 1.08
CA HIS A 152 -6.71 10.91 1.24
C HIS A 152 -5.73 11.37 2.32
N LEU A 153 -4.68 10.58 2.56
CA LEU A 153 -3.66 10.80 3.60
C LEU A 153 -4.28 11.22 4.96
N GLY A 154 -5.45 10.72 5.33
CA GLY A 154 -6.07 11.03 6.62
C GLY A 154 -6.61 12.44 6.81
N ALA A 155 -6.70 13.29 5.77
CA ALA A 155 -7.04 14.70 5.92
C ALA A 155 -8.33 14.92 6.75
N PRO A 156 -8.29 15.70 7.85
CA PRO A 156 -7.27 16.72 8.18
C PRO A 156 -6.07 16.22 9.01
N TRP A 157 -6.04 14.96 9.43
CA TRP A 157 -5.02 14.39 10.33
C TRP A 157 -3.85 13.76 9.58
N CYS A 158 -3.26 14.49 8.62
CA CYS A 158 -2.18 13.94 7.78
C CYS A 158 -0.91 13.56 8.57
N GLN A 159 -0.58 14.31 9.62
CA GLN A 159 0.53 13.96 10.52
C GLN A 159 0.32 12.61 11.20
N GLU A 160 -0.93 12.32 11.58
CA GLU A 160 -1.32 11.06 12.20
C GLU A 160 -1.25 9.93 11.17
N ALA A 161 -1.78 10.15 9.95
CA ALA A 161 -1.66 9.19 8.84
C ALA A 161 -0.19 8.85 8.52
N CYS A 162 0.68 9.86 8.38
CA CYS A 162 2.12 9.64 8.17
C CYS A 162 2.74 8.82 9.31
N SER A 163 2.36 9.10 10.57
CA SER A 163 2.88 8.39 11.73
C SER A 163 2.45 6.91 11.74
N VAL A 164 1.18 6.62 11.46
CA VAL A 164 0.68 5.23 11.38
C VAL A 164 1.32 4.49 10.20
N MET A 165 1.33 5.10 9.01
CA MET A 165 1.94 4.55 7.80
C MET A 165 3.42 4.21 8.02
N TRP A 166 4.15 5.08 8.72
CA TRP A 166 5.56 4.85 9.04
C TRP A 166 5.80 3.72 10.03
N LYS A 167 4.92 3.56 11.02
CA LYS A 167 5.11 2.63 12.14
C LYS A 167 4.70 1.20 11.84
N HIS A 168 3.79 0.98 10.89
CA HIS A 168 3.21 -0.35 10.60
C HIS A 168 3.53 -0.80 9.20
N GLN A 169 4.12 -1.98 9.01
CA GLN A 169 4.52 -2.46 7.67
C GLN A 169 3.32 -2.60 6.71
N ASN A 170 2.17 -3.04 7.22
CA ASN A 170 0.95 -3.34 6.46
C ASN A 170 0.01 -2.14 6.18
N VAL A 171 0.41 -0.91 6.55
CA VAL A 171 -0.43 0.30 6.33
C VAL A 171 0.14 1.23 5.26
N TYR A 172 -0.63 1.51 4.22
CA TYR A 172 -0.32 2.39 3.08
C TYR A 172 -1.33 3.53 3.03
N PHE A 173 -1.04 4.58 2.26
CA PHE A 173 -2.02 5.65 2.02
C PHE A 173 -2.00 6.14 0.56
N ASP A 174 -3.16 6.51 0.03
CA ASP A 174 -3.21 7.36 -1.17
C ASP A 174 -3.28 8.85 -0.78
N MET A 175 -2.94 9.72 -1.72
CA MET A 175 -3.07 11.18 -1.62
C MET A 175 -4.16 11.73 -2.55
N SER A 176 -5.08 10.87 -2.96
CA SER A 176 -6.22 11.25 -3.81
C SER A 176 -7.24 12.06 -3.02
N GLY A 177 -8.17 12.73 -3.71
CA GLY A 177 -9.32 13.38 -3.08
C GLY A 177 -8.96 14.37 -1.95
N GLY A 178 -9.95 14.67 -1.10
CA GLY A 178 -9.77 15.49 0.10
C GLY A 178 -9.10 16.85 -0.12
N THR A 179 -8.46 17.34 0.94
CA THR A 179 -7.70 18.62 0.94
C THR A 179 -6.20 18.43 0.75
N VAL A 180 -5.69 17.19 0.70
CA VAL A 180 -4.25 16.90 0.54
C VAL A 180 -3.70 17.51 -0.75
N LYS A 181 -4.44 17.36 -1.86
CA LYS A 181 -4.08 17.95 -3.15
C LYS A 181 -3.98 19.49 -3.14
N LEU A 182 -4.57 20.14 -2.13
CA LEU A 182 -4.55 21.60 -1.94
C LEU A 182 -3.39 22.05 -1.04
N MET A 183 -2.64 21.12 -0.45
CA MET A 183 -1.48 21.47 0.37
C MET A 183 -0.35 22.04 -0.48
N SER A 184 0.30 23.07 0.04
CA SER A 184 1.51 23.62 -0.55
C SER A 184 2.66 22.61 -0.48
N LEU A 185 3.64 22.78 -1.38
CA LEU A 185 4.86 21.97 -1.37
C LEU A 185 5.58 22.04 -0.01
N ALA A 186 5.58 23.19 0.67
CA ALA A 186 6.17 23.34 1.99
C ALA A 186 5.47 22.49 3.07
N GLN A 187 4.12 22.45 3.05
CA GLN A 187 3.35 21.59 3.96
C GLN A 187 3.62 20.11 3.69
N LEU A 188 3.65 19.70 2.42
CA LEU A 188 3.96 18.33 2.04
C LEU A 188 5.38 17.94 2.45
N ARG A 189 6.37 18.82 2.21
CA ARG A 189 7.75 18.62 2.67
C ARG A 189 7.79 18.42 4.18
N GLN A 190 7.14 19.30 4.95
CA GLN A 190 7.06 19.17 6.40
C GLN A 190 6.42 17.86 6.86
N LEU A 191 5.37 17.37 6.19
CA LEU A 191 4.71 16.10 6.52
C LEU A 191 5.62 14.90 6.28
N PHE A 192 6.43 14.94 5.22
CA PHE A 192 7.28 13.83 4.81
C PHE A 192 8.73 13.91 5.30
N SER A 193 9.15 15.01 5.90
CA SER A 193 10.47 15.16 6.52
C SER A 193 10.63 14.30 7.78
N GLN A 194 11.82 13.70 7.92
CA GLN A 194 12.35 13.16 9.16
C GLN A 194 13.45 14.10 9.69
N GLY A 195 13.44 14.34 11.01
CA GLY A 195 14.56 15.02 11.67
C GLY A 195 15.76 14.08 11.67
N ALA A 196 16.70 14.29 10.75
CA ALA A 196 17.94 13.51 10.69
C ALA A 196 18.90 14.01 11.80
N GLY A 197 18.68 13.56 13.03
CA GLY A 197 19.55 13.87 14.16
C GLY A 197 18.81 13.82 15.49
N SER A 198 19.35 13.06 16.44
CA SER A 198 18.83 12.91 17.80
C SER A 198 19.07 14.17 18.64
N GLY A 199 18.45 15.29 18.27
CA GLY A 199 18.52 16.58 18.95
C GLY A 199 17.58 17.57 18.27
N PHE A 200 16.33 17.60 18.75
CA PHE A 200 15.15 18.29 18.20
C PHE A 200 15.30 19.78 17.75
N LEU A 201 14.27 20.22 17.00
CA LEU A 201 14.04 21.39 16.13
C LEU A 201 14.46 21.14 14.67
N ARG A 202 13.44 21.11 13.79
CA ARG A 202 13.56 20.89 12.35
C ARG A 202 14.17 22.13 11.69
N ASP A 203 15.14 21.94 10.80
CA ASP A 203 15.65 23.01 9.95
C ASP A 203 15.14 22.85 8.50
N GLU A 204 15.40 23.85 7.66
CA GLU A 204 15.01 23.79 6.24
C GLU A 204 15.76 22.70 5.45
N GLY A 205 16.80 22.09 6.05
CA GLY A 205 17.61 21.00 5.51
C GLY A 205 17.14 19.60 5.92
N ASP A 206 16.06 19.47 6.70
CA ASP A 206 15.46 18.21 7.10
C ASP A 206 15.28 17.25 5.90
N GLN A 207 15.84 16.05 6.02
CA GLN A 207 15.78 15.04 4.97
C GLN A 207 14.37 14.45 4.85
N LEU A 208 13.97 14.12 3.63
CA LEU A 208 12.73 13.40 3.39
C LEU A 208 12.84 11.95 3.88
N ASN A 209 11.77 11.46 4.47
CA ASN A 209 11.63 10.07 4.85
C ASN A 209 11.23 9.24 3.62
N GLY A 210 12.21 8.95 2.75
CA GLY A 210 12.01 8.11 1.56
C GLY A 210 11.29 6.79 1.83
N PRO A 211 11.67 6.01 2.86
CA PRO A 211 10.96 4.79 3.24
C PRO A 211 9.47 4.98 3.54
N MET A 212 9.07 6.07 4.21
CA MET A 212 7.66 6.41 4.46
C MET A 212 6.94 6.89 3.20
N ILE A 213 7.57 7.78 2.42
CA ILE A 213 7.04 8.25 1.14
C ILE A 213 6.77 7.06 0.21
N GLY A 214 7.68 6.08 0.19
CA GLY A 214 7.54 4.88 -0.61
C GLY A 214 6.38 3.96 -0.19
N LYS A 215 5.65 4.25 0.89
CA LYS A 215 4.41 3.54 1.27
C LYS A 215 3.14 4.23 0.78
N LEU A 216 3.28 5.28 -0.02
CA LEU A 216 2.15 5.86 -0.73
C LEU A 216 1.75 4.95 -1.91
N VAL A 217 0.49 5.08 -2.33
CA VAL A 217 -0.07 4.40 -3.52
C VAL A 217 -0.83 5.40 -4.38
N PHE A 218 -0.77 5.23 -5.70
CA PHE A 218 -1.49 6.09 -6.64
C PHE A 218 -3.00 5.85 -6.58
N GLY A 219 -3.76 6.93 -6.48
CA GLY A 219 -5.22 6.90 -6.48
C GLY A 219 -5.81 8.18 -7.05
N THR A 220 -6.98 8.09 -7.67
CA THR A 220 -7.65 9.26 -8.26
C THR A 220 -8.80 9.79 -7.42
N ASP A 221 -9.47 8.94 -6.63
CA ASP A 221 -10.78 9.19 -6.06
C ASP A 221 -11.84 9.42 -7.17
N ASN A 222 -12.31 10.66 -7.35
CA ASN A 222 -13.34 11.00 -8.34
C ASN A 222 -12.85 11.67 -9.64
N PRO A 223 -11.81 12.54 -9.64
CA PRO A 223 -11.26 13.11 -10.87
C PRO A 223 -10.81 12.08 -11.90
N ALA A 224 -10.79 12.49 -13.18
CA ALA A 224 -10.16 11.70 -14.24
C ALA A 224 -8.64 11.59 -14.00
N PRO A 225 -8.01 10.48 -14.43
CA PRO A 225 -6.60 10.19 -14.16
C PRO A 225 -5.61 11.30 -14.50
N PRO A 226 -5.71 12.05 -15.63
CA PRO A 226 -4.66 13.00 -16.03
C PRO A 226 -4.28 14.00 -14.95
N SER A 227 -5.29 14.58 -14.27
CA SER A 227 -5.06 15.57 -13.22
C SER A 227 -4.30 15.02 -12.01
N MET A 228 -4.58 13.77 -11.63
CA MET A 228 -3.91 13.14 -10.50
C MET A 228 -2.56 12.56 -10.91
N LEU A 229 -2.41 12.01 -12.12
CA LEU A 229 -1.11 11.63 -12.66
C LEU A 229 -0.14 12.81 -12.64
N GLU A 230 -0.54 13.94 -13.22
CA GLU A 230 0.25 15.17 -13.21
C GLU A 230 0.58 15.60 -11.77
N TRP A 231 -0.39 15.55 -10.86
CA TRP A 231 -0.17 15.92 -9.45
C TRP A 231 0.86 15.01 -8.76
N TYR A 232 0.78 13.68 -8.92
CA TYR A 232 1.73 12.74 -8.32
C TYR A 232 3.13 12.87 -8.93
N HIS A 233 3.24 13.07 -10.25
CA HIS A 233 4.53 13.33 -10.89
C HIS A 233 5.16 14.63 -10.39
N ASN A 234 4.39 15.71 -10.32
CA ASN A 234 4.84 16.98 -9.76
C ASN A 234 5.21 16.86 -8.27
N PHE A 235 4.48 16.06 -7.49
CA PHE A 235 4.81 15.77 -6.11
C PHE A 235 6.19 15.10 -5.99
N CYS A 236 6.42 14.05 -6.77
CA CYS A 236 7.68 13.30 -6.73
C CYS A 236 8.85 14.18 -7.19
N ASP A 237 8.72 14.85 -8.33
CA ASP A 237 9.76 15.72 -8.91
C ASP A 237 10.12 16.87 -7.97
N LYS A 238 9.12 17.64 -7.50
CA LYS A 238 9.38 18.84 -6.68
C LYS A 238 9.89 18.53 -5.28
N LEU A 239 9.61 17.34 -4.75
CA LEU A 239 10.20 16.89 -3.48
C LEU A 239 11.55 16.19 -3.68
N GLY A 240 11.96 15.87 -4.90
CA GLY A 240 13.18 15.12 -5.17
C GLY A 240 13.07 13.66 -4.73
N VAL A 241 11.88 13.06 -4.87
CA VAL A 241 11.66 11.63 -4.63
C VAL A 241 12.35 10.85 -5.76
N ASP A 242 13.16 9.86 -5.39
CA ASP A 242 13.91 9.07 -6.36
C ASP A 242 12.99 8.20 -7.24
N GLU A 243 13.54 7.69 -8.35
CA GLU A 243 12.80 6.90 -9.34
C GLU A 243 12.26 5.59 -8.76
N GLN A 244 13.00 4.92 -7.87
CA GLN A 244 12.58 3.66 -7.26
C GLN A 244 11.38 3.90 -6.34
N THR A 245 11.43 4.94 -5.52
CA THR A 245 10.32 5.35 -4.66
C THR A 245 9.13 5.80 -5.49
N THR A 246 9.34 6.57 -6.56
CA THR A 246 8.29 6.97 -7.50
C THR A 246 7.61 5.74 -8.12
N HIS A 247 8.38 4.75 -8.57
CA HIS A 247 7.84 3.50 -9.10
C HIS A 247 6.98 2.75 -8.09
N ARG A 248 7.41 2.68 -6.82
CA ARG A 248 6.62 2.07 -5.73
C ARG A 248 5.27 2.77 -5.55
N ILE A 249 5.25 4.10 -5.56
CA ILE A 249 4.02 4.90 -5.42
C ILE A 249 3.08 4.66 -6.59
N MET A 250 3.60 4.75 -7.82
CA MET A 250 2.76 4.72 -9.02
C MET A 250 2.25 3.30 -9.33
N THR A 251 3.08 2.27 -9.18
CA THR A 251 2.75 0.90 -9.60
C THR A 251 3.14 -0.18 -8.58
N GLY A 252 4.39 -0.18 -8.10
CA GLY A 252 4.96 -1.36 -7.43
C GLY A 252 4.23 -1.82 -6.17
N ASN A 253 3.83 -0.89 -5.30
CA ASN A 253 3.08 -1.24 -4.09
C ASN A 253 1.71 -1.85 -4.46
N ALA A 254 0.96 -1.18 -5.35
CA ALA A 254 -0.36 -1.63 -5.75
C ALA A 254 -0.32 -2.99 -6.48
N ALA A 255 0.67 -3.22 -7.34
CA ALA A 255 0.87 -4.50 -8.01
C ALA A 255 1.08 -5.63 -7.01
N THR A 256 1.91 -5.40 -5.98
CA THR A 256 2.15 -6.37 -4.90
C THR A 256 0.86 -6.63 -4.11
N ILE A 257 0.18 -5.57 -3.67
CA ILE A 257 -1.04 -5.66 -2.85
C ILE A 257 -2.16 -6.42 -3.57
N LEU A 258 -2.29 -6.22 -4.88
CA LEU A 258 -3.36 -6.82 -5.70
C LEU A 258 -2.96 -8.17 -6.31
N GLY A 259 -1.71 -8.62 -6.11
CA GLY A 259 -1.19 -9.83 -6.76
C GLY A 259 -1.17 -9.75 -8.28
N LEU A 260 -0.86 -8.56 -8.82
CA LEU A 260 -0.75 -8.29 -10.26
C LEU A 260 0.72 -8.34 -10.74
N THR A 261 1.64 -8.79 -9.89
CA THR A 261 3.01 -9.02 -10.30
C THR A 261 3.07 -10.25 -11.20
N ASP A 262 3.78 -10.13 -12.32
CA ASP A 262 4.14 -11.32 -13.10
C ASP A 262 4.91 -12.27 -12.17
N ALA A 263 4.69 -13.58 -12.31
CA ALA A 263 5.29 -14.62 -11.47
C ALA A 263 6.84 -14.61 -11.42
N VAL A 264 7.49 -13.70 -12.17
CA VAL A 264 8.93 -13.44 -12.17
C VAL A 264 9.20 -11.93 -12.35
N ASP A 265 8.67 -11.05 -11.50
CA ASP A 265 9.21 -9.69 -11.38
C ASP A 265 10.47 -9.74 -10.50
N ALA A 266 11.61 -10.01 -11.14
CA ALA A 266 12.95 -10.02 -10.56
C ALA A 266 13.57 -8.61 -10.47
N SER A 267 12.75 -7.55 -10.42
CA SER A 267 13.27 -6.22 -10.12
C SER A 267 13.90 -6.19 -8.72
N ALA A 268 14.95 -5.38 -8.56
CA ALA A 268 15.64 -5.23 -7.27
C ALA A 268 14.66 -4.85 -6.13
N ALA A 269 13.58 -4.12 -6.44
CA ALA A 269 12.53 -3.76 -5.50
C ALA A 269 11.73 -4.97 -4.97
N ASN A 270 11.41 -5.94 -5.82
CA ASN A 270 10.69 -7.14 -5.41
C ASN A 270 11.58 -8.18 -4.73
N ILE A 271 12.86 -8.25 -5.13
CA ILE A 271 13.87 -9.04 -4.41
C ILE A 271 14.02 -8.49 -2.97
N LEU A 272 14.13 -7.16 -2.80
CA LEU A 272 14.18 -6.51 -1.47
C LEU A 272 12.91 -6.73 -0.64
N ASN A 273 11.73 -6.71 -1.27
CA ASN A 273 10.47 -6.99 -0.57
C ASN A 273 10.35 -8.47 -0.17
N ALA A 274 10.77 -9.41 -1.04
CA ALA A 274 10.80 -10.84 -0.74
C ALA A 274 11.77 -11.17 0.41
N ILE A 275 12.90 -10.47 0.47
CA ILE A 275 13.87 -10.57 1.58
C ILE A 275 13.27 -10.05 2.91
N ASN A 276 12.36 -9.08 2.88
CA ASN A 276 11.74 -8.48 4.07
C ASN A 276 10.55 -9.27 4.67
N ILE A 277 10.04 -10.31 4.00
CA ILE A 277 8.90 -11.11 4.48
C ILE A 277 9.36 -12.30 5.35
N GLY A 278 10.65 -12.64 5.34
CA GLY A 278 11.26 -13.63 6.23
C GLY A 278 12.03 -12.94 7.34
N VAL A 279 11.71 -13.27 8.59
CA VAL A 279 12.39 -12.79 9.80
C VAL A 279 13.93 -12.88 9.65
N ASN A 280 14.60 -11.74 9.46
CA ASN A 280 15.99 -11.58 9.88
C ASN A 280 16.34 -10.09 10.06
N PRO A 281 16.91 -9.70 11.22
CA PRO A 281 17.31 -8.34 11.46
C PRO A 281 18.54 -8.01 10.61
N ILE A 282 18.39 -7.14 9.61
CA ILE A 282 19.55 -6.52 8.97
C ILE A 282 19.87 -5.24 9.74
N LEU A 283 20.69 -5.40 10.79
CA LEU A 283 21.44 -4.29 11.36
C LEU A 283 22.57 -3.93 10.38
N GLY A 284 22.66 -2.65 10.06
CA GLY A 284 23.47 -2.15 8.95
C GLY A 284 24.98 -2.13 9.15
N SER A 285 25.62 -1.66 8.07
CA SER A 285 27.03 -1.30 7.87
C SER A 285 28.04 -2.45 7.69
N ASN A 286 28.45 -2.61 6.44
CA ASN A 286 29.76 -3.12 5.97
C ASN A 286 30.29 -4.43 6.58
N ALA A 287 29.53 -5.52 6.48
CA ALA A 287 30.09 -6.86 6.67
C ALA A 287 29.51 -7.84 5.64
N ASP A 288 30.28 -8.12 4.59
CA ASP A 288 30.02 -9.27 3.72
C ASP A 288 30.16 -10.54 4.57
N THR A 289 29.06 -11.22 4.85
CA THR A 289 29.07 -12.48 5.61
C THR A 289 28.48 -13.60 4.76
N LEU A 290 29.28 -14.63 4.51
CA LEU A 290 28.94 -15.86 3.80
C LEU A 290 28.72 -16.98 4.83
N PHE A 291 27.57 -17.64 4.82
CA PHE A 291 27.32 -18.83 5.65
C PHE A 291 27.53 -20.11 4.83
N LEU A 292 28.45 -20.97 5.28
CA LEU A 292 28.67 -22.31 4.73
C LEU A 292 28.37 -23.34 5.82
N GLY A 293 27.42 -24.24 5.57
CA GLY A 293 27.12 -25.37 6.45
C GLY A 293 28.00 -26.57 6.09
N LEU A 294 29.07 -26.78 6.85
CA LEU A 294 29.89 -28.00 6.79
C LEU A 294 29.68 -28.80 8.06
N THR A 295 29.29 -30.07 7.93
CA THR A 295 29.05 -30.95 9.09
C THR A 295 30.29 -31.67 9.57
N ASP A 296 31.35 -31.84 8.75
CA ASP A 296 32.41 -32.81 9.08
C ASP A 296 33.88 -32.45 8.71
N HIS A 297 34.25 -31.21 8.34
CA HIS A 297 35.65 -30.87 8.04
C HIS A 297 36.14 -29.49 8.53
N HIS A 298 37.45 -29.38 8.75
CA HIS A 298 38.15 -28.15 9.13
C HIS A 298 38.38 -27.24 7.92
N LEU A 299 37.81 -26.03 7.96
CA LEU A 299 38.13 -24.95 7.03
C LEU A 299 39.42 -24.25 7.46
N THR A 300 40.42 -24.15 6.58
CA THR A 300 41.65 -23.36 6.83
C THR A 300 41.66 -22.14 5.92
N LEU A 301 41.71 -20.95 6.51
CA LEU A 301 41.81 -19.67 5.82
C LEU A 301 43.25 -19.14 5.94
N THR A 302 43.92 -18.89 4.82
CA THR A 302 45.21 -18.19 4.77
C THR A 302 45.09 -16.98 3.85
N GLY A 303 45.36 -15.78 4.38
CA GLY A 303 45.33 -14.54 3.61
C GLY A 303 46.67 -14.23 2.95
N ASP A 304 46.62 -13.76 1.71
CA ASP A 304 47.69 -13.07 0.98
C ASP A 304 47.21 -11.63 0.73
N GLU A 305 48.13 -10.65 0.75
CA GLU A 305 47.91 -9.23 0.48
C GLU A 305 47.24 -8.93 -0.89
N ALA A 306 47.07 -9.92 -1.77
CA ALA A 306 46.39 -9.81 -3.06
C ALA A 306 44.85 -9.91 -3.03
N ALA A 307 44.18 -10.01 -1.87
CA ALA A 307 42.72 -10.05 -1.75
C ALA A 307 42.02 -11.17 -2.58
N ALA A 308 42.71 -12.28 -2.82
CA ALA A 308 42.10 -13.47 -3.40
C ALA A 308 41.86 -14.51 -2.30
N VAL A 309 40.60 -14.94 -2.13
CA VAL A 309 40.25 -16.07 -1.28
C VAL A 309 40.14 -17.29 -2.17
N THR A 310 41.06 -18.25 -2.02
CA THR A 310 41.05 -19.51 -2.77
C THR A 310 40.43 -20.60 -1.92
N PHE A 311 39.37 -21.24 -2.42
CA PHE A 311 38.78 -22.42 -1.80
C PHE A 311 39.40 -23.67 -2.40
N ILE A 312 39.95 -24.55 -1.55
CA ILE A 312 40.43 -25.87 -1.96
C ILE A 312 39.58 -26.89 -1.22
N GLY A 313 38.64 -27.50 -1.91
CA GLY A 313 37.91 -28.68 -1.45
C GLY A 313 38.48 -29.94 -2.10
N ALA A 314 38.68 -31.00 -1.33
CA ALA A 314 38.88 -32.34 -1.86
C ALA A 314 37.59 -33.13 -1.63
N ASP A 315 37.01 -33.65 -2.71
CA ASP A 315 35.98 -34.68 -2.69
C ASP A 315 36.66 -36.04 -2.45
N ASP A 316 36.04 -36.91 -1.65
CA ASP A 316 36.39 -38.31 -1.43
C ASP A 316 36.49 -39.15 -2.74
N ALA A 317 36.07 -38.59 -3.89
CA ALA A 317 36.17 -39.19 -5.23
C ALA A 317 37.42 -38.79 -6.05
N GLY A 318 38.36 -38.00 -5.52
CA GLY A 318 39.70 -37.86 -6.10
C GLY A 318 39.80 -37.16 -7.48
N ALA A 319 38.79 -36.39 -7.88
CA ALA A 319 38.85 -35.53 -9.07
C ALA A 319 38.81 -34.05 -8.65
N ALA A 320 39.84 -33.29 -9.02
CA ALA A 320 39.89 -31.85 -8.84
C ALA A 320 39.13 -31.18 -9.99
N ASP A 321 37.95 -30.62 -9.72
CA ASP A 321 37.27 -29.73 -10.66
C ASP A 321 37.67 -28.28 -10.38
N THR A 322 38.12 -27.61 -11.44
CA THR A 322 38.65 -26.24 -11.42
C THR A 322 37.56 -25.26 -11.88
N VAL A 323 37.36 -24.22 -11.06
CA VAL A 323 36.87 -22.85 -11.36
C VAL A 323 35.37 -22.63 -11.60
N PHE A 324 34.76 -21.85 -10.70
CA PHE A 324 33.97 -20.65 -11.04
C PHE A 324 34.50 -19.47 -10.24
#